data_AF-A0A1Y2CJ17-F1
#
_entry.id   AF-A0A1Y2CJ17-F1
#
_cell.length_a   1.000
_cell.length_b   1.000
_cell.length_c   1.000
_cell.angle_alpha   90.00
_cell.angle_beta   90.00
_cell.angle_gamma   90.00
#
_symmetry.space_group_name_H-M   'P 1'
#
loop_
_entity.id
_entity.type
_entity.pdbx_description
1 polymer ?
#
loop_
_entity_poly.entity_id
_entity_poly.type
_entity_poly.pdbx_seq_one_letter_code
_entity_poly.pdbx_strand_id
1 'polypeptide(L)'
;MQCYYESLGVDQTVDAAALKKAYRAKALELHPDKNYHRVEEATKLFAIVQHAYQVLSDPHERAWYDSHRDSILRGQDPDPSSSTATPSSSNATPTSKLYPFFSPSAYSGFDDKDPKSFYRVYGDLFEKLQNEELTAAETDPESIFQSDKTSVFEFEEFVFFGNGDEEYPRDFYQRFLTFSSTKSFRWHDKFRLSDGGDRAVRRAMETQNQKFRSNARRDFNETVRELTRYIQKRDPRYQAYLDTQKRDRELKVGKAKEKVKAEKEKMREKIETFEVAEWAKGPEVEVDEEEVLEELEELYCAACNKVFKSDRQWKNHEQSKKHQQNVEELRRQLLEEDELFTGGDSGDAFTGEDADELTEGEDI
;
A
#
# COMPACT_ATOMS: atom_id res chain seq x y z
N MET A 1 -4.52 -29.47 -1.75
CA MET A 1 -4.71 -28.19 -2.45
C MET A 1 -3.71 -28.11 -3.59
N GLN A 2 -4.11 -27.59 -4.75
CA GLN A 2 -3.18 -27.31 -5.86
C GLN A 2 -2.60 -25.90 -5.72
N CYS A 3 -1.37 -25.68 -6.16
CA CYS A 3 -0.76 -24.35 -6.15
C CYS A 3 -1.43 -23.44 -7.20
N TYR A 4 -1.61 -22.14 -6.91
CA TYR A 4 -2.22 -21.19 -7.85
C TYR A 4 -1.38 -20.95 -9.12
N TYR A 5 -0.06 -21.07 -9.00
CA TYR A 5 0.84 -21.01 -10.15
C TYR A 5 0.66 -22.25 -11.06
N GLU A 6 0.48 -23.43 -10.45
CA GLU A 6 0.24 -24.68 -11.17
C GLU A 6 -1.13 -24.69 -11.86
N SER A 7 -2.18 -24.16 -11.22
CA SER A 7 -3.52 -24.11 -11.83
C SER A 7 -3.57 -23.20 -13.07
N LEU A 8 -2.77 -22.12 -13.08
CA LEU A 8 -2.59 -21.24 -14.23
C LEU A 8 -1.54 -21.73 -15.23
N GLY A 9 -0.69 -22.68 -14.84
CA GLY A 9 0.40 -23.21 -15.66
C GLY A 9 1.53 -22.20 -15.89
N VAL A 10 1.82 -21.35 -14.90
CA VAL A 10 2.84 -20.30 -14.95
C VAL A 10 3.91 -20.50 -13.89
N ASP A 11 5.10 -19.93 -14.11
CA ASP A 11 6.16 -19.94 -13.11
C ASP A 11 5.92 -18.90 -12.01
N GLN A 12 6.56 -19.08 -10.85
CA GLN A 12 6.47 -18.17 -9.70
C GLN A 12 7.03 -16.78 -10.01
N THR A 13 7.97 -16.67 -10.95
CA THR A 13 8.59 -15.40 -11.36
C THR A 13 7.81 -14.67 -12.47
N VAL A 14 6.58 -15.12 -12.78
CA VAL A 14 5.78 -14.56 -13.87
C VAL A 14 5.41 -13.08 -13.66
N ASP A 15 5.57 -12.30 -14.73
CA ASP A 15 5.14 -10.90 -14.82
C ASP A 15 3.61 -10.78 -14.96
N ALA A 16 3.04 -9.64 -14.55
CA ALA A 16 1.61 -9.37 -14.57
C ALA A 16 1.00 -9.49 -15.99
N ALA A 17 1.73 -9.08 -17.03
CA ALA A 17 1.26 -9.20 -18.41
C ALA A 17 1.15 -10.68 -18.85
N ALA A 18 2.15 -11.49 -18.49
CA ALA A 18 2.18 -12.92 -18.80
C ALA A 18 1.13 -13.69 -17.98
N LEU A 19 0.93 -13.33 -16.71
CA LEU A 19 -0.12 -13.88 -15.84
C LEU A 19 -1.52 -13.65 -16.46
N LYS A 20 -1.79 -12.42 -16.92
CA LYS A 20 -3.05 -12.08 -17.59
C LYS A 20 -3.25 -12.84 -18.89
N LYS A 21 -2.19 -13.07 -19.66
CA LYS A 21 -2.23 -13.87 -20.89
C LYS A 21 -2.56 -15.34 -20.58
N ALA A 22 -1.92 -15.93 -19.58
CA ALA A 22 -2.17 -17.30 -19.15
C ALA A 22 -3.61 -17.49 -18.64
N TYR A 23 -4.10 -16.56 -17.82
CA TYR A 23 -5.49 -16.56 -17.37
C TYR A 23 -6.48 -16.55 -18.54
N ARG A 24 -6.28 -15.65 -19.52
CA ARG A 24 -7.15 -15.60 -20.72
C ARG A 24 -7.13 -16.89 -21.52
N ALA A 25 -5.96 -17.53 -21.67
CA ALA A 25 -5.85 -18.81 -22.35
C ALA A 25 -6.62 -19.91 -21.61
N LYS A 26 -6.40 -20.04 -20.30
CA LYS A 26 -7.09 -21.03 -19.44
C LYS A 26 -8.60 -20.81 -19.36
N ALA A 27 -9.04 -19.55 -19.29
CA ALA A 27 -10.45 -19.19 -19.34
C ALA A 27 -11.12 -19.65 -20.65
N LEU A 28 -10.43 -19.52 -21.78
CA LEU A 28 -10.91 -19.96 -23.09
C LEU A 28 -10.90 -21.48 -23.24
N GLU A 29 -9.92 -22.17 -22.64
CA GLU A 29 -9.85 -23.64 -22.58
C GLU A 29 -11.01 -24.23 -21.75
N LEU A 30 -11.32 -23.60 -20.61
CA LEU A 30 -12.33 -24.08 -19.65
C LEU A 30 -13.72 -23.49 -19.89
N HIS A 31 -13.93 -22.77 -20.99
CA HIS A 31 -15.23 -22.18 -21.30
C HIS A 31 -16.30 -23.27 -21.50
N PRO A 32 -17.52 -23.10 -20.96
CA PRO A 32 -18.59 -24.11 -21.09
C PRO A 32 -18.95 -24.39 -22.57
N ASP A 33 -18.79 -23.39 -23.43
CA ASP A 33 -19.01 -23.50 -24.89
C ASP A 33 -17.97 -24.35 -25.63
N LYS A 34 -16.84 -24.73 -25.01
CA LYS A 34 -15.91 -25.70 -25.60
C LYS A 34 -15.99 -27.07 -24.93
N ASN A 35 -16.56 -27.13 -23.73
CA ASN A 35 -16.61 -28.33 -22.90
C ASN A 35 -18.04 -28.78 -22.65
N TYR A 36 -18.87 -28.84 -23.70
CA TYR A 36 -20.28 -29.24 -23.59
C TYR A 36 -20.48 -30.61 -22.94
N HIS A 37 -19.51 -31.52 -23.07
CA HIS A 37 -19.56 -32.85 -22.48
C HIS A 37 -19.13 -32.91 -21.01
N ARG A 38 -18.50 -31.84 -20.49
CA ARG A 38 -17.89 -31.80 -19.15
C ARG A 38 -18.08 -30.45 -18.45
N VAL A 39 -19.27 -29.89 -18.57
CA VAL A 39 -19.60 -28.53 -18.12
C VAL A 39 -19.35 -28.34 -16.63
N GLU A 40 -19.75 -29.30 -15.78
CA GLU A 40 -19.60 -29.18 -14.32
C GLU A 40 -18.13 -29.11 -13.88
N GLU A 41 -17.28 -29.96 -14.44
CA GLU A 41 -15.86 -29.97 -14.09
C GLU A 41 -15.13 -28.75 -14.66
N ALA A 42 -15.45 -28.36 -15.88
CA ALA A 42 -14.94 -27.13 -16.48
C ALA A 42 -15.31 -25.91 -15.64
N THR A 43 -16.54 -25.84 -15.12
CA THR A 43 -17.00 -24.76 -14.24
C THR A 43 -16.23 -24.73 -12.92
N LYS A 44 -15.98 -25.89 -12.29
CA LYS A 44 -15.19 -25.98 -11.06
C LYS A 44 -13.74 -25.55 -11.28
N LEU A 45 -13.10 -26.03 -12.35
CA LEU A 45 -11.73 -25.65 -12.70
C LEU A 45 -11.64 -24.17 -13.08
N PHE A 46 -12.64 -23.65 -13.79
CA PHE A 46 -12.72 -22.25 -14.15
C PHE A 46 -12.79 -21.35 -12.91
N ALA A 47 -13.61 -21.73 -11.91
CA ALA A 47 -13.66 -21.01 -10.64
C ALA A 47 -12.31 -21.00 -9.91
N ILE A 48 -11.56 -22.11 -9.92
CA ILE A 48 -10.22 -22.20 -9.34
C ILE A 48 -9.22 -21.30 -10.10
N VAL A 49 -9.24 -21.34 -11.44
CA VAL A 49 -8.38 -20.51 -12.29
C VAL A 49 -8.68 -19.02 -12.11
N GLN A 50 -9.96 -18.65 -12.03
CA GLN A 50 -10.41 -17.29 -11.76
C GLN A 50 -9.92 -16.81 -10.41
N HIS A 51 -10.02 -17.64 -9.38
CA HIS A 51 -9.52 -17.31 -8.04
C HIS A 51 -7.99 -17.17 -8.01
N ALA A 52 -7.26 -18.12 -8.60
CA ALA A 52 -5.81 -18.07 -8.70
C ALA A 52 -5.35 -16.77 -9.36
N TYR A 53 -6.02 -16.34 -10.44
CA TYR A 53 -5.72 -15.07 -11.08
C TYR A 53 -6.03 -13.87 -10.18
N GLN A 54 -7.17 -13.85 -9.48
CA GLN A 54 -7.51 -12.74 -8.57
C GLN A 54 -6.43 -12.53 -7.50
N VAL A 55 -6.01 -13.60 -6.81
CA VAL A 55 -4.99 -13.53 -5.76
C VAL A 55 -3.63 -13.13 -6.33
N LEU A 56 -3.21 -13.73 -7.44
CA LEU A 56 -1.88 -13.46 -8.02
C LEU A 56 -1.80 -12.12 -8.76
N SER A 57 -2.94 -11.54 -9.13
CA SER A 57 -2.99 -10.23 -9.81
C SER A 57 -2.79 -9.05 -8.88
N ASP A 58 -3.16 -9.17 -7.61
CA ASP A 58 -2.93 -8.14 -6.59
C ASP A 58 -1.55 -8.36 -5.93
N PRO A 59 -0.61 -7.39 -6.02
CA PRO A 59 0.73 -7.55 -5.43
C PRO A 59 0.71 -7.87 -3.94
N HIS A 60 -0.26 -7.34 -3.20
CA HIS A 60 -0.39 -7.60 -1.76
C HIS A 60 -0.87 -9.03 -1.49
N GLU A 61 -1.94 -9.47 -2.17
CA GLU A 61 -2.47 -10.82 -2.01
C GLU A 61 -1.50 -11.89 -2.53
N ARG A 62 -0.73 -11.59 -3.59
CA ARG A 62 0.36 -12.44 -4.09
C ARG A 62 1.47 -12.61 -3.07
N ALA A 63 1.98 -11.51 -2.51
CA ALA A 63 3.06 -11.57 -1.51
C ALA A 63 2.65 -12.39 -0.28
N TRP A 64 1.40 -12.25 0.14
CA TRP A 64 0.87 -13.02 1.26
C TRP A 64 0.66 -14.50 0.93
N TYR A 65 0.16 -14.81 -0.27
CA TYR A 65 0.05 -16.18 -0.74
C TYR A 65 1.43 -16.84 -0.82
N ASP A 66 2.44 -16.14 -1.34
CA ASP A 66 3.79 -16.65 -1.48
C ASP A 66 4.44 -16.94 -0.11
N SER A 67 4.20 -16.08 0.89
CA SER A 67 4.74 -16.27 2.25
C SER A 67 4.08 -17.43 3.01
N HIS A 68 2.80 -17.73 2.74
CA HIS A 68 2.03 -18.75 3.44
C HIS A 68 1.77 -20.02 2.62
N ARG A 69 2.17 -20.04 1.35
CA ARG A 69 1.97 -21.14 0.39
C ARG A 69 2.33 -22.49 0.97
N ASP A 70 3.50 -22.62 1.59
CA ASP A 70 3.97 -23.91 2.10
C ASP A 70 3.11 -24.38 3.28
N SER A 71 2.60 -23.47 4.10
CA SER A 71 1.68 -23.80 5.20
C SER A 71 0.30 -24.21 4.68
N ILE A 72 -0.16 -23.55 3.61
CA ILE A 72 -1.46 -23.85 2.96
C ILE A 72 -1.40 -25.21 2.25
N LEU A 73 -0.32 -25.49 1.51
CA LEU A 73 -0.15 -26.72 0.74
C LEU A 73 0.12 -27.94 1.60
N ARG A 74 0.87 -27.77 2.70
CA ARG A 74 1.20 -28.89 3.62
C ARG A 74 0.00 -29.39 4.41
N GLY A 75 -1.13 -28.67 4.40
CA GLY A 75 -2.39 -29.11 5.00
C GLY A 75 -2.15 -29.80 6.33
N GLN A 76 -1.72 -29.06 7.35
CA GLN A 76 -1.66 -29.59 8.71
C GLN A 76 -3.10 -29.80 9.20
N ASP A 77 -3.77 -30.78 8.62
CA ASP A 77 -4.95 -31.39 9.17
C ASP A 77 -4.49 -32.06 10.47
N PRO A 78 -5.06 -31.70 11.64
CA PRO A 78 -4.90 -32.54 12.81
C PRO A 78 -5.52 -33.90 12.47
N ASP A 79 -4.68 -34.91 12.30
CA ASP A 79 -5.07 -36.30 12.11
C ASP A 79 -6.08 -36.72 13.19
N PRO A 80 -7.35 -37.03 12.85
CA PRO A 80 -8.34 -37.51 13.82
C PRO A 80 -8.05 -38.94 14.30
N SER A 81 -7.05 -39.65 13.72
CA SER A 81 -6.68 -41.03 14.06
C SER A 81 -5.45 -41.17 14.95
N SER A 82 -4.71 -40.10 15.23
CA SER A 82 -3.58 -40.15 16.18
C SER A 82 -4.09 -39.90 17.61
N SER A 83 -4.69 -40.93 18.19
CA SER A 83 -5.21 -41.02 19.55
C SER A 83 -4.11 -41.03 20.65
N THR A 84 -3.05 -40.24 20.46
CA THR A 84 -2.09 -39.90 21.53
C THR A 84 -1.99 -38.39 21.73
N ALA A 85 -3.04 -37.65 21.36
CA ALA A 85 -3.19 -36.25 21.73
C ALA A 85 -3.65 -36.15 23.19
N THR A 86 -2.70 -35.80 24.06
CA THR A 86 -2.96 -35.08 25.30
C THR A 86 -4.06 -34.02 25.08
N PRO A 87 -5.04 -33.87 25.98
CA PRO A 87 -6.09 -32.87 25.84
C PRO A 87 -5.45 -31.48 25.86
N SER A 88 -5.22 -30.89 24.68
CA SER A 88 -4.74 -29.52 24.57
C SER A 88 -5.90 -28.60 24.91
N SER A 89 -5.92 -28.19 26.16
CA SER A 89 -6.85 -27.25 26.79
C SER A 89 -6.67 -25.82 26.24
N SER A 90 -6.83 -25.63 24.94
CA SER A 90 -6.85 -24.32 24.31
C SER A 90 -7.94 -24.29 23.24
N ASN A 91 -9.10 -23.70 23.58
CA ASN A 91 -10.18 -23.36 22.66
C ASN A 91 -9.79 -22.28 21.63
N ALA A 92 -8.50 -22.04 21.40
CA ALA A 92 -8.01 -20.99 20.52
C ALA A 92 -7.94 -21.49 19.08
N THR A 93 -8.57 -20.77 18.15
CA THR A 93 -8.44 -21.00 16.71
C THR A 93 -6.98 -20.74 16.29
N PRO A 94 -6.25 -21.76 15.80
CA PRO A 94 -4.90 -21.57 15.31
C PRO A 94 -4.93 -20.81 13.98
N THR A 95 -3.84 -20.09 13.68
CA THR A 95 -3.64 -19.33 12.44
C THR A 95 -3.94 -20.17 11.18
N SER A 96 -3.62 -21.47 11.22
CA SER A 96 -3.84 -22.39 10.09
C SER A 96 -5.30 -22.53 9.67
N LYS A 97 -6.25 -22.41 10.62
CA LYS A 97 -7.68 -22.51 10.33
C LYS A 97 -8.25 -21.25 9.69
N LEU A 98 -7.51 -20.14 9.66
CA LEU A 98 -7.93 -18.90 8.99
C LEU A 98 -7.66 -18.94 7.49
N TYR A 99 -6.62 -19.66 7.03
CA TYR A 99 -6.23 -19.72 5.63
C TYR A 99 -7.34 -20.18 4.65
N PRO A 100 -8.19 -21.18 4.96
CA PRO A 100 -9.27 -21.61 4.07
C PRO A 100 -10.29 -20.50 3.74
N PHE A 101 -10.45 -19.51 4.64
CA PHE A 101 -11.36 -18.38 4.48
C PHE A 101 -10.85 -17.32 3.49
N PHE A 102 -9.58 -17.40 3.05
CA PHE A 102 -9.05 -16.58 1.96
C PHE A 102 -9.42 -17.14 0.57
N SER A 103 -10.17 -18.24 0.51
CA SER A 103 -10.67 -18.79 -0.74
C SER A 103 -12.11 -18.29 -1.03
N PRO A 104 -12.44 -17.92 -2.28
CA PRO A 104 -13.81 -17.66 -2.74
C PRO A 104 -14.71 -18.88 -2.60
N SER A 105 -14.14 -20.09 -2.51
CA SER A 105 -14.89 -21.30 -2.18
C SER A 105 -15.36 -21.37 -0.73
N ALA A 106 -14.88 -20.48 0.15
CA ALA A 106 -15.31 -20.43 1.54
C ALA A 106 -16.80 -20.06 1.67
N TYR A 107 -17.35 -19.33 0.70
CA TYR A 107 -18.74 -18.89 0.69
C TYR A 107 -19.37 -19.07 -0.69
N SER A 108 -20.69 -19.14 -0.73
CA SER A 108 -21.48 -19.22 -1.96
C SER A 108 -22.53 -18.11 -1.95
N GLY A 109 -22.34 -17.14 -2.85
CA GLY A 109 -23.28 -16.03 -3.01
C GLY A 109 -23.31 -15.04 -1.83
N PHE A 110 -24.19 -14.05 -1.97
CA PHE A 110 -24.39 -12.96 -1.01
C PHE A 110 -25.83 -12.93 -0.49
N ASP A 111 -26.60 -14.00 -0.65
CA ASP A 111 -27.96 -14.08 -0.11
C ASP A 111 -27.92 -14.47 1.38
N ASP A 112 -28.52 -13.67 2.25
CA ASP A 112 -28.53 -13.91 3.71
C ASP A 112 -29.20 -15.24 4.12
N LYS A 113 -30.07 -15.78 3.26
CA LYS A 113 -30.85 -16.98 3.54
C LYS A 113 -30.03 -18.26 3.51
N ASP A 114 -28.95 -18.29 2.72
CA ASP A 114 -28.14 -19.50 2.57
C ASP A 114 -27.21 -19.69 3.78
N PRO A 115 -27.01 -20.93 4.25
CA PRO A 115 -26.09 -21.21 5.36
C PRO A 115 -24.62 -21.04 4.95
N LYS A 116 -24.32 -21.07 3.65
CA LYS A 116 -22.98 -20.82 3.08
C LYS A 116 -22.84 -19.40 2.53
N SER A 117 -23.72 -18.49 2.90
CA SER A 117 -23.64 -17.11 2.44
C SER A 117 -22.38 -16.41 2.96
N PHE A 118 -21.93 -15.41 2.23
CA PHE A 118 -20.82 -14.54 2.65
C PHE A 118 -21.01 -14.04 4.09
N TYR A 119 -22.18 -13.47 4.39
CA TYR A 119 -22.45 -12.84 5.68
C TYR A 119 -22.48 -13.82 6.84
N ARG A 120 -23.06 -15.02 6.66
CA ARG A 120 -23.05 -16.06 7.72
C ARG A 120 -21.69 -16.66 7.94
N VAL A 121 -20.98 -17.05 6.88
CA VAL A 121 -19.67 -17.71 7.00
C VAL A 121 -18.68 -16.81 7.73
N TYR A 122 -18.60 -15.53 7.36
CA TYR A 122 -17.69 -14.59 8.01
C TYR A 122 -18.25 -14.07 9.35
N GLY A 123 -19.56 -13.89 9.47
CA GLY A 123 -20.22 -13.55 10.74
C GLY A 123 -19.91 -14.57 11.83
N ASP A 124 -20.15 -15.85 11.57
CA ASP A 124 -19.86 -16.95 12.48
C ASP A 124 -18.37 -17.04 12.84
N LEU A 125 -17.48 -16.75 11.88
CA LEU A 125 -16.04 -16.77 12.11
C LEU A 125 -15.61 -15.65 13.06
N PHE A 126 -16.05 -14.42 12.81
CA PHE A 126 -15.66 -13.28 13.65
C PHE A 126 -16.35 -13.28 15.01
N GLU A 127 -17.55 -13.84 15.11
CA GLU A 127 -18.20 -14.12 16.39
C GLU A 127 -17.40 -15.14 17.21
N LYS A 128 -16.96 -16.24 16.59
CA LYS A 128 -16.07 -17.21 17.26
C LYS A 128 -14.77 -16.57 17.71
N LEU A 129 -14.14 -15.76 16.85
CA LEU A 129 -12.91 -15.05 17.20
C LEU A 129 -13.13 -14.10 18.39
N GLN A 130 -14.19 -13.30 18.39
CA GLN A 130 -14.51 -12.43 19.52
C GLN A 130 -14.73 -13.22 20.80
N ASN A 131 -15.53 -14.28 20.77
CA ASN A 131 -15.78 -15.12 21.93
C ASN A 131 -14.50 -15.76 22.50
N GLU A 132 -13.57 -16.17 21.64
CA GLU A 132 -12.27 -16.67 22.07
C GLU A 132 -11.41 -15.59 22.74
N GLU A 133 -11.43 -14.34 22.24
CA GLU A 133 -10.70 -13.22 22.87
C GLU A 133 -11.34 -12.80 24.20
N LEU A 134 -12.67 -12.83 24.31
CA LEU A 134 -13.39 -12.59 25.57
C LEU A 134 -13.03 -13.67 26.60
N THR A 135 -13.10 -14.94 26.20
CA THR A 135 -12.73 -16.08 27.07
C THR A 135 -11.26 -16.00 27.51
N ALA A 136 -10.36 -15.61 26.60
CA ALA A 136 -8.95 -15.43 26.92
C ALA A 136 -8.72 -14.28 27.91
N ALA A 137 -9.45 -13.17 27.78
CA ALA A 137 -9.38 -12.06 28.71
C ALA A 137 -9.89 -12.44 30.12
N GLU A 138 -10.94 -13.27 30.21
CA GLU A 138 -11.48 -13.74 31.50
C GLU A 138 -10.59 -14.81 32.17
N THR A 139 -10.06 -15.74 31.38
CA THR A 139 -9.38 -16.93 31.90
C THR A 139 -7.88 -16.71 32.15
N ASP A 140 -7.25 -15.75 31.46
CA ASP A 140 -5.81 -15.55 31.50
C ASP A 140 -5.38 -14.39 32.42
N PRO A 141 -4.73 -14.68 33.57
CA PRO A 141 -4.26 -13.67 34.50
C PRO A 141 -3.11 -12.80 33.94
N GLU A 142 -2.39 -13.22 32.88
CA GLU A 142 -1.40 -12.34 32.20
C GLU A 142 -2.07 -11.29 31.31
N SER A 143 -3.32 -11.48 30.90
CA SER A 143 -4.05 -10.47 30.09
C SER A 143 -4.33 -9.19 30.90
N ILE A 144 -4.46 -9.33 32.22
CA ILE A 144 -4.72 -8.25 33.18
C ILE A 144 -3.49 -7.35 33.37
N PHE A 145 -2.28 -7.87 33.14
CA PHE A 145 -1.01 -7.16 33.42
C PHE A 145 -0.30 -6.60 32.18
N GLN A 146 -0.72 -6.98 30.96
CA GLN A 146 -0.21 -6.38 29.71
C GLN A 146 -0.92 -5.08 29.31
N SER A 147 -2.06 -4.78 29.91
CA SER A 147 -2.67 -3.45 29.82
C SER A 147 -1.92 -2.50 30.74
N ASP A 148 -0.89 -1.85 30.20
CA ASP A 148 -0.45 -0.57 30.75
C ASP A 148 -1.69 0.28 31.06
N LYS A 149 -1.70 0.86 32.26
CA LYS A 149 -2.83 1.45 33.00
C LYS A 149 -3.51 2.66 32.33
N THR A 150 -3.85 2.56 31.06
CA THR A 150 -4.61 3.55 30.29
C THR A 150 -5.67 2.89 29.38
N SER A 151 -5.90 1.58 29.49
CA SER A 151 -6.96 0.88 28.72
C SER A 151 -7.89 0.01 29.58
N VAL A 152 -8.19 0.43 30.82
CA VAL A 152 -9.36 -0.10 31.57
C VAL A 152 -10.63 0.66 31.15
N PHE A 153 -10.68 1.10 29.90
CA PHE A 153 -11.81 1.74 29.26
C PHE A 153 -12.32 0.78 28.19
N GLU A 154 -13.59 0.39 28.34
CA GLU A 154 -14.37 -0.39 27.37
C GLU A 154 -13.82 -1.77 27.01
N PHE A 155 -14.38 -2.80 27.65
CA PHE A 155 -14.79 -3.95 26.86
C PHE A 155 -15.77 -3.41 25.81
N GLU A 156 -15.22 -2.99 24.67
CA GLU A 156 -15.93 -2.45 23.51
C GLU A 156 -17.07 -3.40 23.14
N GLU A 157 -18.25 -2.80 22.94
CA GLU A 157 -19.48 -3.42 22.48
C GLU A 157 -19.20 -4.48 21.40
N PHE A 158 -19.72 -5.70 21.58
CA PHE A 158 -19.59 -6.77 20.61
C PHE A 158 -20.00 -6.26 19.23
N VAL A 159 -19.09 -6.30 18.25
CA VAL A 159 -19.40 -5.75 16.92
C VAL A 159 -19.83 -6.88 16.00
N PHE A 160 -21.06 -6.79 15.53
CA PHE A 160 -21.63 -7.75 14.59
C PHE A 160 -21.23 -7.41 13.15
N PHE A 161 -21.03 -8.43 12.32
CA PHE A 161 -20.77 -8.27 10.89
C PHE A 161 -21.99 -7.76 10.10
N GLY A 162 -23.18 -7.99 10.66
CA GLY A 162 -24.45 -7.61 10.07
C GLY A 162 -24.85 -8.47 8.88
N ASN A 163 -25.86 -7.99 8.16
CA ASN A 163 -26.47 -8.65 6.99
C ASN A 163 -26.26 -7.84 5.70
N GLY A 164 -26.61 -8.42 4.55
CA GLY A 164 -26.46 -7.76 3.25
C GLY A 164 -27.32 -6.51 3.04
N ASP A 165 -28.44 -6.41 3.76
CA ASP A 165 -29.38 -5.27 3.68
C ASP A 165 -28.95 -4.05 4.50
N GLU A 166 -27.93 -4.17 5.34
CA GLU A 166 -27.48 -3.11 6.23
C GLU A 166 -26.46 -2.18 5.56
N GLU A 167 -26.29 -0.97 6.10
CA GLU A 167 -25.23 -0.07 5.65
C GLU A 167 -23.83 -0.66 5.90
N TYR A 168 -22.84 -0.18 5.15
CA TYR A 168 -21.45 -0.60 5.30
C TYR A 168 -21.00 -0.48 6.77
N PRO A 169 -20.64 -1.60 7.45
CA PRO A 169 -20.39 -1.61 8.89
C PRO A 169 -18.98 -1.08 9.19
N ARG A 170 -18.84 0.24 9.18
CA ARG A 170 -17.55 0.95 9.37
C ARG A 170 -16.84 0.52 10.66
N ASP A 171 -17.59 0.45 11.76
CA ASP A 171 -17.04 0.18 13.09
C ASP A 171 -16.51 -1.25 13.19
N PHE A 172 -17.20 -2.21 12.58
CA PHE A 172 -16.74 -3.59 12.45
C PHE A 172 -15.37 -3.66 11.78
N TYR A 173 -15.25 -3.08 10.59
CA TYR A 173 -13.99 -3.13 9.85
C TYR A 173 -12.89 -2.34 10.56
N GLN A 174 -13.20 -1.20 11.18
CA GLN A 174 -12.22 -0.44 11.95
C GLN A 174 -11.65 -1.24 13.12
N ARG A 175 -12.50 -1.97 13.85
CA ARG A 175 -12.09 -2.83 14.97
C ARG A 175 -11.18 -3.97 14.54
N PHE A 176 -11.55 -4.68 13.48
CA PHE A 176 -10.79 -5.85 13.04
C PHE A 176 -9.53 -5.49 12.23
N LEU A 177 -9.48 -4.31 11.58
CA LEU A 177 -8.25 -3.82 10.95
C LEU A 177 -7.18 -3.42 11.97
N THR A 178 -7.57 -3.05 13.18
CA THR A 178 -6.65 -2.76 14.31
C THR A 178 -6.54 -3.91 15.30
N PHE A 179 -7.10 -5.09 14.97
CA PHE A 179 -7.21 -6.24 15.86
C PHE A 179 -5.90 -6.60 16.56
N SER A 180 -5.98 -6.85 17.88
CA SER A 180 -4.88 -7.31 18.70
C SER A 180 -5.38 -8.38 19.67
N SER A 181 -4.86 -9.60 19.54
CA SER A 181 -5.27 -10.71 20.40
C SER A 181 -4.78 -10.55 21.85
N THR A 182 -5.67 -10.82 22.80
CA THR A 182 -5.42 -10.88 24.25
C THR A 182 -4.92 -12.26 24.71
N LYS A 183 -4.96 -13.26 23.81
CA LYS A 183 -4.47 -14.62 24.07
C LYS A 183 -3.00 -14.62 24.50
N SER A 184 -2.62 -15.52 25.41
CA SER A 184 -1.24 -15.63 25.90
C SER A 184 -0.29 -16.41 24.99
N PHE A 185 -0.81 -17.17 24.01
CA PHE A 185 -0.02 -17.98 23.06
C PHE A 185 0.96 -18.96 23.75
N ARG A 186 0.73 -19.35 25.00
CA ARG A 186 1.64 -20.25 25.76
C ARG A 186 1.79 -21.63 25.12
N TRP A 187 0.82 -22.07 24.34
CA TRP A 187 0.91 -23.30 23.55
C TRP A 187 1.97 -23.25 22.43
N HIS A 188 2.55 -22.07 22.12
CA HIS A 188 3.70 -21.94 21.24
C HIS A 188 5.06 -22.05 21.95
N ASP A 189 5.08 -22.25 23.27
CA ASP A 189 6.32 -22.47 24.02
C ASP A 189 6.96 -23.80 23.60
N LYS A 190 8.19 -23.72 23.07
CA LYS A 190 8.94 -24.91 22.64
C LYS A 190 9.76 -25.53 23.77
N PHE A 191 10.16 -24.72 24.74
CA PHE A 191 11.01 -25.14 25.85
C PHE A 191 10.19 -25.23 27.14
N ARG A 192 10.31 -26.33 27.88
CA ARG A 192 9.77 -26.43 29.24
C ARG A 192 10.82 -25.88 30.22
N LEU A 193 10.45 -24.88 31.02
CA LEU A 193 11.37 -24.26 31.98
C LEU A 193 11.91 -25.23 33.04
N SER A 194 11.17 -26.31 33.30
CA SER A 194 11.60 -27.39 34.21
C SER A 194 12.81 -28.17 33.70
N ASP A 195 13.00 -28.25 32.37
CA ASP A 195 14.08 -29.01 31.74
C ASP A 195 15.43 -28.27 31.79
N GLY A 196 15.41 -26.95 32.06
CA GLY A 196 16.63 -26.17 32.21
C GLY A 196 17.31 -26.49 33.53
N GLY A 197 18.57 -26.95 33.52
CA GLY A 197 19.34 -27.20 34.74
C GLY A 197 19.66 -25.89 35.48
N ASP A 198 20.44 -25.02 34.85
CA ASP A 198 20.93 -23.77 35.44
C ASP A 198 19.95 -22.59 35.27
N ARG A 199 20.04 -21.62 36.19
CA ARG A 199 19.26 -20.36 36.14
C ARG A 199 19.46 -19.61 34.81
N ALA A 200 20.68 -19.59 34.28
CA ALA A 200 20.99 -18.95 33.02
C ALA A 200 20.28 -19.64 31.84
N VAL A 201 20.27 -20.98 31.85
CA VAL A 201 19.58 -21.80 30.84
C VAL A 201 18.07 -21.57 30.90
N ARG A 202 17.47 -21.56 32.09
CA ARG A 202 16.04 -21.26 32.26
C ARG A 202 15.66 -19.87 31.74
N ARG A 203 16.48 -18.84 32.01
CA ARG A 203 16.26 -17.49 31.46
C ARG A 203 16.39 -17.44 29.95
N ALA A 204 17.37 -18.14 29.38
CA ALA A 204 17.52 -18.23 27.94
C ALA A 204 16.31 -18.94 27.30
N MET A 205 15.84 -20.03 27.90
CA MET A 205 14.63 -20.75 27.48
C MET A 205 13.38 -19.85 27.54
N GLU A 206 13.19 -19.12 28.64
CA GLU A 206 12.08 -18.17 28.80
C GLU A 206 12.12 -17.05 27.75
N THR A 207 13.31 -16.50 27.49
CA THR A 207 13.52 -15.49 26.45
C THR A 207 13.16 -16.04 25.06
N GLN A 208 13.55 -17.28 24.75
CA GLN A 208 13.20 -17.93 23.48
C GLN A 208 11.70 -18.22 23.39
N ASN A 209 11.07 -18.69 24.45
CA ASN A 209 9.63 -18.88 24.51
C ASN A 209 8.88 -17.55 24.30
N GLN A 210 9.31 -16.46 24.94
CA GLN A 210 8.74 -15.14 24.72
C GLN A 210 8.86 -14.70 23.24
N LYS A 211 9.98 -15.02 22.57
CA LYS A 211 10.13 -14.79 21.12
C LYS A 211 9.16 -15.64 20.30
N PHE A 212 8.96 -16.92 20.65
CA PHE A 212 7.97 -17.76 19.96
C PHE A 212 6.54 -17.27 20.17
N ARG A 213 6.17 -16.89 21.40
CA ARG A 213 4.85 -16.32 21.72
C ARG A 213 4.59 -15.01 20.97
N SER A 214 5.57 -14.10 20.96
CA SER A 214 5.45 -12.80 20.28
C SER A 214 5.38 -12.95 18.75
N ASN A 215 6.17 -13.84 18.15
CA ASN A 215 6.08 -14.15 16.72
C ASN A 215 4.71 -14.74 16.38
N ALA A 216 4.25 -15.77 17.12
CA ALA A 216 2.94 -16.38 16.88
C ALA A 216 1.78 -15.38 17.04
N ARG A 217 1.86 -14.49 18.04
CA ARG A 217 0.88 -13.41 18.23
C ARG A 217 0.88 -12.43 17.06
N ARG A 218 2.06 -12.04 16.58
CA ARG A 218 2.19 -11.14 15.42
C ARG A 218 1.59 -11.80 14.18
N ASP A 219 1.97 -13.04 13.89
CA ASP A 219 1.51 -13.79 12.73
C ASP A 219 -0.03 -13.95 12.77
N PHE A 220 -0.59 -14.32 13.93
CA PHE A 220 -2.05 -14.39 14.11
C PHE A 220 -2.74 -13.04 13.89
N ASN A 221 -2.27 -11.97 14.53
CA ASN A 221 -2.87 -10.64 14.38
C ASN A 221 -2.80 -10.15 12.93
N GLU A 222 -1.68 -10.38 12.24
CA GLU A 222 -1.49 -10.00 10.84
C GLU A 222 -2.46 -10.79 9.95
N THR A 223 -2.58 -12.10 10.14
CA THR A 223 -3.53 -12.92 9.36
C THR A 223 -4.99 -12.51 9.56
N VAL A 224 -5.41 -12.14 10.78
CA VAL A 224 -6.77 -11.64 11.04
C VAL A 224 -6.99 -10.31 10.32
N ARG A 225 -6.07 -9.36 10.45
CA ARG A 225 -6.17 -8.05 9.79
C ARG A 225 -6.22 -8.18 8.27
N GLU A 226 -5.45 -9.10 7.73
CA GLU A 226 -5.38 -9.37 6.29
C GLU A 226 -6.64 -10.08 5.78
N LEU A 227 -7.19 -11.00 6.56
CA LEU A 227 -8.50 -11.58 6.31
C LEU A 227 -9.57 -10.48 6.28
N THR A 228 -9.54 -9.55 7.22
CA THR A 228 -10.46 -8.41 7.24
C THR A 228 -10.33 -7.53 6.01
N ARG A 229 -9.11 -7.23 5.52
CA ARG A 229 -8.91 -6.50 4.25
C ARG A 229 -9.43 -7.30 3.05
N TYR A 230 -9.17 -8.61 3.04
CA TYR A 230 -9.62 -9.52 1.99
C TYR A 230 -11.15 -9.51 1.87
N ILE A 231 -11.84 -9.58 3.01
CA ILE A 231 -13.31 -9.53 3.11
C ILE A 231 -13.84 -8.15 2.72
N GLN A 232 -13.22 -7.07 3.23
CA GLN A 232 -13.62 -5.69 2.96
C GLN A 232 -13.67 -5.41 1.45
N LYS A 233 -12.65 -5.80 0.68
CA LYS A 233 -12.61 -5.60 -0.79
C LYS A 233 -13.76 -6.31 -1.53
N ARG A 234 -14.25 -7.43 -0.98
CA ARG A 234 -15.23 -8.33 -1.60
C ARG A 234 -16.65 -8.09 -1.10
N ASP A 235 -16.82 -7.31 -0.03
CA ASP A 235 -18.11 -6.92 0.51
C ASP A 235 -18.83 -5.95 -0.44
N PRO A 236 -20.02 -6.29 -0.97
CA PRO A 236 -20.80 -5.42 -1.83
C PRO A 236 -21.15 -4.08 -1.16
N ARG A 237 -21.36 -4.07 0.17
CA ARG A 237 -21.68 -2.86 0.95
C ARG A 237 -20.50 -1.88 0.94
N TYR A 238 -19.27 -2.40 0.99
CA TYR A 238 -18.06 -1.58 0.91
C TYR A 238 -17.88 -0.98 -0.49
N GLN A 239 -18.15 -1.75 -1.55
CA GLN A 239 -18.07 -1.25 -2.92
C GLN A 239 -19.09 -0.13 -3.15
N ALA A 240 -20.34 -0.31 -2.69
CA ALA A 240 -21.37 0.73 -2.74
C ALA A 240 -20.95 2.00 -1.97
N TYR A 241 -20.31 1.84 -0.81
CA TYR A 241 -19.77 2.95 -0.03
C TYR A 241 -18.64 3.70 -0.79
N LEU A 242 -17.70 2.99 -1.41
CA LEU A 242 -16.63 3.58 -2.21
C LEU A 242 -17.16 4.33 -3.43
N ASP A 243 -18.15 3.76 -4.12
CA ASP A 243 -18.80 4.41 -5.24
C ASP A 243 -19.51 5.70 -4.82
N THR A 244 -20.17 5.68 -3.67
CA THR A 244 -20.82 6.86 -3.09
C THR A 244 -19.79 7.94 -2.74
N GLN A 245 -18.71 7.57 -2.06
CA GLN A 245 -17.57 8.46 -1.77
C GLN A 245 -16.96 9.05 -3.04
N LYS A 246 -16.82 8.26 -4.11
CA LYS A 246 -16.28 8.72 -5.38
C LYS A 246 -17.21 9.75 -6.03
N ARG A 247 -18.52 9.47 -6.10
CA ARG A 247 -19.53 10.42 -6.63
C ARG A 247 -19.51 11.73 -5.84
N ASP A 248 -19.46 11.66 -4.51
CA ASP A 248 -19.40 12.86 -3.67
C ASP A 248 -18.13 13.70 -3.90
N ARG A 249 -16.98 13.04 -4.10
CA ARG A 249 -15.73 13.74 -4.44
C ARG A 249 -15.81 14.38 -5.81
N GLU A 250 -16.34 13.70 -6.81
CA GLU A 250 -16.54 14.23 -8.15
C GLU A 250 -17.49 15.43 -8.15
N LEU A 251 -18.58 15.37 -7.38
CA LEU A 251 -19.50 16.49 -7.17
C LEU A 251 -18.82 17.69 -6.50
N LYS A 252 -18.01 17.45 -5.46
CA LYS A 252 -17.25 18.51 -4.78
C LYS A 252 -16.21 19.16 -5.72
N VAL A 253 -15.50 18.34 -6.51
CA VAL A 253 -14.54 18.83 -7.51
C VAL A 253 -15.26 19.60 -8.62
N GLY A 254 -16.42 19.13 -9.09
CA GLY A 254 -17.26 19.84 -10.05
C GLY A 254 -17.68 21.22 -9.55
N LYS A 255 -18.24 21.30 -8.34
CA LYS A 255 -18.60 22.57 -7.68
C LYS A 255 -17.41 23.50 -7.48
N ALA A 256 -16.23 22.96 -7.16
CA ALA A 256 -15.01 23.75 -7.03
C ALA A 256 -14.55 24.33 -8.38
N LYS A 257 -14.60 23.54 -9.45
CA LYS A 257 -14.27 23.99 -10.82
C LYS A 257 -15.24 25.07 -11.31
N GLU A 258 -16.54 24.92 -11.04
CA GLU A 258 -17.55 25.94 -11.39
C GLU A 258 -17.29 27.25 -10.66
N LYS A 259 -16.96 27.22 -9.37
CA LYS A 259 -16.59 28.42 -8.59
C LYS A 259 -15.36 29.12 -9.17
N VAL A 260 -14.31 28.37 -9.49
CA VAL A 260 -13.08 28.92 -10.11
C VAL A 260 -13.39 29.52 -11.48
N LYS A 261 -14.24 28.88 -12.29
CA LYS A 261 -14.66 29.41 -13.60
C LYS A 261 -15.42 30.73 -13.44
N ALA A 262 -16.39 30.77 -12.52
CA ALA A 262 -17.17 31.99 -12.25
C ALA A 262 -16.30 33.14 -11.70
N GLU A 263 -15.28 32.83 -10.89
CA GLU A 263 -14.34 33.85 -10.40
C GLU A 263 -13.45 34.40 -11.52
N LYS A 264 -12.96 33.53 -12.41
CA LYS A 264 -12.20 33.94 -13.60
C LYS A 264 -13.03 34.81 -14.54
N GLU A 265 -14.30 34.47 -14.77
CA GLU A 265 -15.21 35.24 -15.61
C GLU A 265 -15.46 36.63 -15.01
N LYS A 266 -15.73 36.72 -13.71
CA LYS A 266 -15.83 38.00 -12.99
C LYS A 266 -14.53 38.82 -13.04
N MET A 267 -13.38 38.17 -12.99
CA MET A 267 -12.08 38.85 -13.12
C MET A 267 -11.90 39.39 -14.54
N ARG A 268 -12.29 38.62 -15.57
CA ARG A 268 -12.27 39.05 -16.97
C ARG A 268 -13.20 40.24 -17.21
N GLU A 269 -14.43 40.20 -16.69
CA GLU A 269 -15.36 41.33 -16.75
C GLU A 269 -14.78 42.57 -16.07
N LYS A 270 -14.15 42.43 -14.90
CA LYS A 270 -13.49 43.55 -14.22
C LYS A 270 -12.36 44.15 -15.05
N ILE A 271 -11.56 43.33 -15.72
CA ILE A 271 -10.50 43.79 -16.64
C ILE A 271 -11.12 44.55 -17.82
N GLU A 272 -12.18 44.03 -18.43
CA GLU A 272 -12.88 44.70 -19.55
C GLU A 272 -13.52 46.03 -19.15
N THR A 273 -14.07 46.13 -17.92
CA THR A 273 -14.67 47.38 -17.41
C THR A 273 -13.66 48.39 -16.86
N PHE A 274 -12.38 48.01 -16.72
CA PHE A 274 -11.37 48.88 -16.15
C PHE A 274 -10.86 49.88 -17.20
N GLU A 275 -11.38 51.12 -17.17
CA GLU A 275 -10.82 52.22 -17.96
C GLU A 275 -9.58 52.80 -17.28
N VAL A 276 -8.45 52.80 -18.00
CA VAL A 276 -7.20 53.38 -17.53
C VAL A 276 -7.32 54.91 -17.50
N ALA A 277 -7.01 55.51 -16.34
CA ALA A 277 -7.04 56.96 -16.14
C ALA A 277 -6.11 57.70 -17.12
N GLU A 278 -6.55 58.84 -17.65
CA GLU A 278 -5.89 59.53 -18.77
C GLU A 278 -4.43 59.93 -18.51
N TRP A 279 -4.06 60.27 -17.27
CA TRP A 279 -2.69 60.62 -16.90
C TRP A 279 -1.73 59.41 -16.89
N ALA A 280 -2.27 58.19 -16.89
CA ALA A 280 -1.51 56.93 -16.96
C ALA A 280 -1.42 56.38 -18.39
N LYS A 281 -2.08 57.02 -19.37
CA LYS A 281 -1.91 56.70 -20.80
C LYS A 281 -0.58 57.31 -21.26
N GLY A 282 0.45 56.46 -21.35
CA GLY A 282 1.73 56.82 -22.00
C GLY A 282 1.54 57.01 -23.51
N PRO A 283 2.55 57.54 -24.23
CA PRO A 283 2.51 57.62 -25.70
C PRO A 283 2.20 56.23 -26.28
N GLU A 284 1.27 56.17 -27.24
CA GLU A 284 0.91 54.95 -27.98
C GLU A 284 2.17 54.42 -28.69
N VAL A 285 2.82 53.43 -28.07
CA VAL A 285 3.75 52.55 -28.75
C VAL A 285 2.90 51.43 -29.31
N GLU A 286 2.85 51.29 -30.64
CA GLU A 286 2.29 50.10 -31.29
C GLU A 286 3.13 48.91 -30.83
N VAL A 287 2.63 48.19 -29.83
CA VAL A 287 3.13 46.89 -29.43
C VAL A 287 2.13 45.88 -29.98
N ASP A 288 2.58 45.01 -30.87
CA ASP A 288 1.77 43.94 -31.46
C ASP A 288 1.07 43.15 -30.33
N GLU A 289 -0.26 43.13 -30.35
CA GLU A 289 -1.09 42.49 -29.31
C GLU A 289 -0.87 40.96 -29.22
N GLU A 290 -0.22 40.36 -30.23
CA GLU A 290 0.18 38.94 -30.25
C GLU A 290 1.42 38.64 -29.40
N GLU A 291 2.29 39.62 -29.10
CA GLU A 291 3.51 39.41 -28.29
C GLU A 291 3.29 39.58 -26.77
N VAL A 292 2.30 40.38 -26.34
CA VAL A 292 2.11 40.70 -24.91
C VAL A 292 1.42 39.59 -24.12
N LEU A 293 0.82 38.61 -24.80
CA LEU A 293 0.15 37.47 -24.15
C LEU A 293 1.10 36.32 -23.77
N GLU A 294 2.38 36.40 -24.11
CA GLU A 294 3.39 35.38 -23.76
C GLU A 294 4.33 35.77 -22.61
N GLU A 295 4.27 36.98 -22.07
CA GLU A 295 5.17 37.42 -20.99
C GLU A 295 4.50 37.48 -19.61
N LEU A 296 3.66 36.49 -19.29
CA LEU A 296 3.58 36.07 -17.88
C LEU A 296 4.87 35.31 -17.60
N GLU A 297 5.90 36.02 -17.13
CA GLU A 297 7.14 35.41 -16.62
C GLU A 297 6.79 34.34 -15.59
N GLU A 298 6.70 33.10 -16.07
CA GLU A 298 6.66 31.91 -15.26
C GLU A 298 8.00 31.86 -14.52
N LEU A 299 8.03 32.40 -13.29
CA LEU A 299 9.21 32.43 -12.43
C LEU A 299 9.76 31.01 -12.27
N TYR A 300 10.78 30.66 -13.04
CA TYR A 300 11.33 29.32 -13.16
C TYR A 300 12.71 29.23 -12.50
N CYS A 301 12.88 28.20 -11.68
CA CYS A 301 14.12 27.93 -10.96
C CYS A 301 14.87 26.79 -11.66
N ALA A 302 16.00 27.13 -12.29
CA ALA A 302 16.88 26.17 -12.95
C ALA A 302 17.49 25.15 -11.98
N ALA A 303 17.87 25.56 -10.77
CA ALA A 303 18.44 24.64 -9.77
C ALA A 303 17.45 23.60 -9.23
N CYS A 304 16.15 23.88 -9.30
CA CYS A 304 15.12 23.00 -8.76
C CYS A 304 14.15 22.47 -9.81
N ASN A 305 14.27 22.90 -11.07
CA ASN A 305 13.36 22.60 -12.18
C ASN A 305 11.89 22.82 -11.81
N LYS A 306 11.57 23.99 -11.25
CA LYS A 306 10.21 24.33 -10.77
C LYS A 306 9.75 25.69 -11.26
N VAL A 307 8.51 25.74 -11.70
CA VAL A 307 7.79 26.96 -12.11
C VAL A 307 6.90 27.45 -10.97
N PHE A 308 6.92 28.76 -10.71
CA PHE A 308 6.14 29.41 -9.67
C PHE A 308 5.19 30.44 -10.28
N LYS A 309 3.97 30.52 -9.73
CA LYS A 309 2.88 31.36 -10.23
C LYS A 309 2.78 32.72 -9.53
N SER A 310 3.67 32.99 -8.57
CA SER A 310 3.66 34.21 -7.77
C SER A 310 5.05 34.49 -7.19
N ASP A 311 5.45 35.76 -7.22
CA ASP A 311 6.70 36.27 -6.65
C ASP A 311 6.86 35.94 -5.14
N ARG A 312 5.75 35.88 -4.40
CA ARG A 312 5.80 35.48 -2.98
C ARG A 312 6.16 34.01 -2.79
N GLN A 313 5.72 33.14 -3.71
CA GLN A 313 6.09 31.71 -3.69
C GLN A 313 7.54 31.52 -4.12
N TRP A 314 8.00 32.32 -5.08
CA TRP A 314 9.39 32.37 -5.54
C TRP A 314 10.36 32.75 -4.42
N LYS A 315 10.12 33.87 -3.73
CA LYS A 315 10.96 34.32 -2.61
C LYS A 315 11.04 33.31 -1.45
N ASN A 316 9.93 32.63 -1.16
CA ASN A 316 9.92 31.55 -0.17
C ASN A 316 10.69 30.30 -0.64
N HIS A 317 10.66 30.01 -1.94
CA HIS A 317 11.44 28.93 -2.54
C HIS A 317 12.94 29.23 -2.49
N GLU A 318 13.34 30.46 -2.82
CA GLU A 318 14.73 30.94 -2.80
C GLU A 318 15.36 30.85 -1.39
N GLN A 319 14.57 31.10 -0.35
CA GLN A 319 14.99 30.98 1.05
C GLN A 319 14.94 29.53 1.59
N SER A 320 14.45 28.57 0.82
CA SER A 320 14.36 27.18 1.25
C SER A 320 15.74 26.51 1.29
N LYS A 321 16.05 25.81 2.38
CA LYS A 321 17.31 25.04 2.52
C LYS A 321 17.55 24.07 1.36
N LYS A 322 16.49 23.46 0.81
CA LYS A 322 16.61 22.54 -0.34
C LYS A 322 16.98 23.27 -1.64
N HIS A 323 16.51 24.50 -1.83
CA HIS A 323 16.87 25.29 -3.00
C HIS A 323 18.34 25.73 -2.91
N GLN A 324 18.77 26.23 -1.76
CA GLN A 324 20.16 26.64 -1.52
C GLN A 324 21.15 25.49 -1.76
N GLN A 325 20.85 24.29 -1.27
CA GLN A 325 21.65 23.08 -1.52
C GLN A 325 21.76 22.73 -3.01
N ASN A 326 20.63 22.77 -3.73
CA ASN A 326 20.63 22.51 -5.17
C ASN A 326 21.42 23.57 -5.97
N VAL A 327 21.36 24.85 -5.55
CA VAL A 327 22.10 25.94 -6.19
C VAL A 327 23.61 25.77 -5.96
N GLU A 328 24.04 25.37 -4.76
CA GLU A 328 25.45 25.07 -4.48
C GLU A 328 25.96 23.89 -5.31
N GLU A 329 25.15 22.84 -5.46
CA GLU A 329 25.52 21.68 -6.28
C GLU A 329 25.61 22.03 -7.77
N LEU A 330 24.68 22.83 -8.29
CA LEU A 330 24.73 23.31 -9.67
C LEU A 330 25.94 24.23 -9.92
N ARG A 331 26.26 25.13 -8.98
CA ARG A 331 27.47 25.97 -9.06
C ARG A 331 28.75 25.15 -9.09
N ARG A 332 28.81 24.07 -8.30
CA ARG A 332 29.96 23.17 -8.29
C ARG A 332 30.13 22.47 -9.64
N GLN A 333 29.04 21.98 -10.22
CA GLN A 333 29.07 21.34 -11.55
C GLN A 333 29.53 22.31 -12.64
N LEU A 334 29.04 23.55 -12.64
CA LEU A 334 29.44 24.56 -13.61
C LEU A 334 30.92 24.96 -13.46
N LEU A 335 31.42 25.06 -12.23
CA LEU A 335 32.85 25.34 -11.99
C LEU A 335 33.74 24.18 -12.45
N GLU A 336 33.32 22.93 -12.25
CA GLU A 336 34.03 21.75 -12.72
C GLU A 336 34.03 21.66 -14.26
N GLU A 337 32.92 22.05 -14.91
CA GLU A 337 32.83 22.18 -16.37
C GLU A 337 33.70 23.33 -16.92
N ASP A 338 33.74 24.49 -16.25
CA ASP A 338 34.60 25.62 -16.64
C ASP A 338 36.09 25.29 -16.45
N GLU A 339 36.48 24.54 -15.42
CA GLU A 339 37.85 24.03 -15.26
C GLU A 339 38.22 23.04 -16.38
N LEU A 340 37.26 22.21 -16.83
CA LEU A 340 37.42 21.32 -17.98
C LEU A 340 37.49 22.06 -19.33
N PHE A 341 36.81 23.20 -19.45
CA PHE A 341 36.78 24.01 -20.67
C PHE A 341 37.98 24.95 -20.79
N THR A 342 38.44 25.54 -19.67
CA THR A 342 39.63 26.42 -19.62
C THR A 342 40.96 25.66 -19.60
N GLY A 343 40.94 24.35 -19.29
CA GLY A 343 42.11 23.47 -19.41
C GLY A 343 42.46 23.03 -20.86
N GLY A 344 41.71 23.50 -21.85
CA GLY A 344 41.80 23.05 -23.25
C GLY A 344 42.53 23.99 -24.23
N ASP A 345 42.99 25.17 -23.81
CA ASP A 345 43.71 26.08 -24.72
C ASP A 345 44.93 26.74 -24.06
N SER A 346 46.02 25.98 -24.00
CA SER A 346 47.36 26.56 -24.12
C SER A 346 48.35 25.52 -24.68
N GLY A 347 48.54 25.59 -26.00
CA GLY A 347 49.89 25.63 -26.58
C GLY A 347 50.46 24.37 -27.23
N ASP A 348 50.25 24.24 -28.55
CA ASP A 348 51.28 23.86 -29.53
C ASP A 348 50.70 24.15 -30.94
N ALA A 349 51.28 24.88 -31.89
CA ALA A 349 52.50 25.65 -32.08
C ALA A 349 52.26 26.51 -33.34
N PHE A 350 52.97 27.64 -33.53
CA PHE A 350 53.63 28.04 -34.79
C PHE A 350 54.03 29.54 -34.78
N THR A 351 55.29 29.82 -34.49
CA THR A 351 56.06 30.86 -35.22
C THR A 351 57.50 30.37 -35.38
N GLY A 352 58.02 30.51 -36.59
CA GLY A 352 59.31 29.99 -37.01
C GLY A 352 60.46 30.98 -36.82
N GLU A 353 61.65 30.37 -36.87
CA GLU A 353 62.91 30.88 -37.43
C GLU A 353 63.54 32.16 -36.84
N ASP A 354 64.66 31.89 -36.18
CA ASP A 354 65.98 32.50 -36.36
C ASP A 354 66.38 33.81 -35.66
N ALA A 355 67.64 33.71 -35.17
CA ALA A 355 68.69 34.73 -35.02
C ALA A 355 68.92 35.36 -33.63
N ASP A 356 70.12 35.06 -33.12
CA ASP A 356 71.14 36.00 -32.58
C ASP A 356 70.78 36.85 -31.33
N GLU A 357 71.44 36.64 -30.20
CA GLU A 357 72.80 37.09 -29.85
C GLU A 357 72.76 38.43 -29.06
N LEU A 358 73.36 38.44 -27.84
CA LEU A 358 73.77 39.60 -27.00
C LEU A 358 72.61 40.46 -26.42
N THR A 359 72.65 41.16 -25.28
CA THR A 359 73.57 41.46 -24.17
C THR A 359 72.77 42.31 -23.17
N GLU A 360 73.08 42.16 -21.88
CA GLU A 360 73.24 43.22 -20.85
C GLU A 360 72.26 44.42 -20.69
N GLY A 361 72.01 44.74 -19.41
CA GLY A 361 71.80 46.12 -18.91
C GLY A 361 70.32 46.51 -18.73
N GLU A 362 69.81 46.64 -17.51
CA GLU A 362 69.90 47.89 -16.71
C GLU A 362 69.59 49.14 -17.54
N ASP A 363 68.38 49.69 -17.41
CA ASP A 363 68.16 50.91 -16.60
C ASP A 363 66.73 51.47 -16.77
N ILE A 364 66.17 51.84 -15.60
CA ILE A 364 65.02 52.73 -15.29
C ILE A 364 63.60 52.16 -15.43
#